data_AF-A0A3S4TXS4-F1
#
_entry.id   AF-A0A3S4TXS4-F1
#
_cell.length_a   1.000
_cell.length_b   1.000
_cell.length_c   1.000
_cell.angle_alpha   90.00
_cell.angle_beta   90.00
_cell.angle_gamma   90.00
#
_symmetry.space_group_name_H-M   'P 1'
#
loop_
_entity.id
_entity.type
_entity.pdbx_description
1 polymer ?
#
loop_
_entity_poly.entity_id
_entity_poly.type
_entity_poly.pdbx_seq_one_letter_code
_entity_poly.pdbx_strand_id
1 'polypeptide(L)' 'MKAARRPLLMQAQGFQWQFVEEGLKLSFYLPAGSYATALIRELVNYKEA' A
#
# COMPACT_ATOMS: atom_id res chain seq x y z
N MET A 1 13.70 13.36 -21.63
CA MET A 1 13.70 12.50 -20.43
C MET A 1 14.68 11.35 -20.65
N LYS A 2 15.46 10.97 -19.64
CA LYS A 2 16.30 9.76 -19.68
C LYS A 2 15.52 8.58 -19.09
N ALA A 3 15.79 7.36 -19.56
CA ALA A 3 15.17 6.16 -19.02
C ALA A 3 15.55 5.95 -17.55
N ALA A 4 14.58 5.59 -16.71
CA ALA A 4 14.76 5.28 -15.30
C ALA A 4 14.25 3.87 -14.99
N ARG A 5 14.79 3.26 -13.93
CA ARG A 5 14.39 1.92 -13.47
C ARG A 5 13.46 2.04 -12.26
N ARG A 6 12.39 1.26 -12.26
CA ARG A 6 11.44 1.14 -11.14
C ARG A 6 11.35 -0.34 -10.71
N PRO A 7 11.38 -0.65 -9.41
CA PRO A 7 11.07 -1.98 -8.93
C PRO A 7 9.67 -2.42 -9.36
N LEU A 8 9.52 -3.67 -9.79
CA LEU A 8 8.23 -4.24 -10.18
C LEU A 8 7.35 -4.57 -8.97
N LEU A 9 7.97 -5.09 -7.90
CA LEU A 9 7.32 -5.38 -6.65
C LEU A 9 7.76 -4.38 -5.58
N MET A 10 6.85 -4.08 -4.67
CA MET A 10 7.08 -3.25 -3.50
C MET A 10 6.53 -3.99 -2.28
N GLN A 11 7.34 -4.06 -1.24
CA GLN A 11 6.96 -4.71 0.01
C GLN A 11 6.79 -3.65 1.09
N ALA A 12 5.63 -3.66 1.74
CA ALA A 12 5.36 -2.81 2.88
C ALA A 12 6.27 -3.21 4.06
N GLN A 13 6.99 -2.25 4.61
CA GLN A 13 7.89 -2.49 5.75
C GLN A 13 7.18 -2.21 7.06
N GLY A 14 7.51 -3.00 8.10
CA GLY A 14 6.91 -2.84 9.42
C GLY A 14 5.39 -2.98 9.39
N PHE A 15 4.86 -3.86 8.53
CA PHE A 15 3.42 -4.00 8.32
C PHE A 15 2.75 -4.58 9.58
N GLN A 16 1.94 -3.75 10.23
CA GLN A 16 1.14 -4.10 11.40
C GLN A 16 -0.31 -3.73 11.13
N TRP A 17 -1.23 -4.53 11.66
CA TRP A 17 -2.65 -4.32 11.49
C TRP A 17 -3.42 -4.70 12.76
N GLN A 18 -4.56 -4.04 12.96
CA GLN A 18 -5.50 -4.35 14.01
C GLN A 18 -6.91 -3.92 13.59
N PHE A 19 -7.91 -4.72 13.91
CA PHE A 19 -9.31 -4.26 13.87
C PHE A 19 -9.57 -3.37 15.09
N VAL A 20 -10.18 -2.22 14.85
CA VAL A 20 -10.66 -1.25 15.83
C VAL A 20 -12.14 -0.98 15.56
N GLU A 21 -12.81 -0.20 16.42
CA GLU A 21 -14.23 0.09 16.28
C GLU A 21 -14.57 0.75 14.93
N GLU A 22 -13.67 1.60 14.43
CA GLU A 22 -13.82 2.33 13.17
C GLU A 22 -13.40 1.52 11.92
N GLY A 23 -12.93 0.27 12.09
CA GLY A 23 -12.54 -0.61 11.00
C GLY A 23 -11.12 -1.17 11.10
N LEU A 24 -10.43 -1.31 9.97
CA LEU A 24 -9.09 -1.88 9.92
C LEU A 24 -8.02 -0.79 9.95
N LYS A 25 -7.25 -0.72 11.04
CA LYS A 25 -6.09 0.18 11.17
C LYS A 25 -4.84 -0.52 10.65
N LEU A 26 -4.16 0.12 9.70
CA LEU A 26 -2.92 -0.35 9.11
C LEU A 26 -1.76 0.60 9.45
N SER A 27 -0.62 0.05 9.83
CA SER A 27 0.63 0.80 10.04
C SER A 27 1.73 0.16 9.20
N PHE A 28 2.34 0.94 8.32
CA PHE A 28 3.40 0.46 7.42
C PHE A 28 4.20 1.63 6.86
N TYR A 29 5.40 1.33 6.37
CA TYR A 29 6.25 2.25 5.63
C TYR A 29 6.38 1.83 4.17
N LEU A 30 6.35 2.80 3.26
CA LEU A 30 6.62 2.61 1.84
C LEU A 30 7.75 3.55 1.38
N PRO A 31 8.66 3.10 0.50
CA PRO A 31 9.69 3.97 -0.05
C PRO A 31 9.09 5.04 -0.97
N ALA A 32 9.77 6.18 -1.07
CA ALA A 32 9.38 7.28 -1.94
C ALA A 32 9.06 6.82 -3.38
N GLY A 33 8.00 7.37 -3.96
CA GLY A 33 7.50 6.98 -5.29
C GLY A 33 6.57 5.76 -5.29
N SER A 34 6.32 5.16 -4.13
CA SER A 34 5.27 4.15 -3.92
C SER A 34 3.96 4.79 -3.46
N TYR A 35 2.83 4.12 -3.73
CA TYR A 35 1.50 4.61 -3.36
C TYR A 35 0.84 3.66 -2.38
N ALA A 36 0.29 4.19 -1.30
CA ALA A 36 -0.48 3.41 -0.33
C ALA A 36 -1.70 2.74 -0.97
N THR A 37 -2.33 3.39 -1.95
CA THR A 37 -3.47 2.85 -2.69
C THR A 37 -3.16 1.54 -3.41
N ALA A 38 -1.93 1.34 -3.90
CA ALA A 38 -1.52 0.08 -4.50
C ALA A 38 -1.54 -1.07 -3.48
N LEU A 39 -1.15 -0.80 -2.23
CA LEU A 39 -1.26 -1.79 -1.14
C LEU A 39 -2.71 -2.05 -0.77
N ILE A 40 -3.53 -1.00 -0.62
CA ILE A 40 -4.95 -1.14 -0.27
C ILE A 40 -5.71 -1.96 -1.32
N ARG A 41 -5.42 -1.77 -2.61
CA ARG A 41 -6.05 -2.52 -3.69
C ARG A 41 -5.86 -4.03 -3.57
N GLU A 42 -4.75 -4.48 -3.00
CA GLU A 42 -4.49 -5.92 -2.76
C GLU A 42 -5.20 -6.45 -1.51
N LEU A 43 -5.66 -5.57 -0.62
CA LEU A 43 -6.33 -5.95 0.64
C LEU A 43 -7.85 -5.93 0.53
N VAL A 44 -8.42 -5.12 -0.36
CA VAL A 44 -9.87 -4.96 -0.49
C VAL A 44 -10.33 -5.04 -1.94
N ASN A 45 -11.40 -5.81 -2.16
CA ASN A 45 -12.14 -5.77 -3.41
C ASN A 45 -13.09 -4.58 -3.38
N TYR A 46 -12.62 -3.42 -3.86
CA TYR A 46 -13.48 -2.27 -4.07
C TYR A 46 -13.91 -2.20 -5.54
N LYS A 47 -15.17 -1.81 -5.78
CA LYS A 47 -15.63 -1.35 -7.09
C LYS A 47 -15.80 0.15 -6.99
N GLU A 48 -15.27 0.88 -7.97
CA GLU A 48 -15.62 2.28 -8.16
C GLU A 48 -17.13 2.36 -8.40
N ALA A 49 -17.80 3.25 -7.67
CA ALA A 49 -19.26 3.42 -7.71
C ALA A 49 -19.69 4.19 -8.96
#